data_AF-R5V5N5-F1
#
_entry.id   AF-R5V5N5-F1
#
_cell.length_a   1.000
_cell.length_b   1.000
_cell.length_c   1.000
_cell.angle_alpha   90.00
_cell.angle_beta   90.00
_cell.angle_gamma   90.00
#
_symmetry.space_group_name_H-M   'P 1'
#
loop_
_entity.id
_entity.type
_entity.pdbx_description
1 polymer ?
#
loop_
_entity_poly.entity_id
_entity_poly.type
_entity_poly.pdbx_seq_one_letter_code
_entity_poly.pdbx_strand_id
1 'polypeptide(L)'
;MGNQITKFMFYELYWSLIKNESDQTAGRFIKRICQYMFTGNKLPTLKDKKEAFIWSNIEDFLIRSKEAEKNGKSLKTLNQQMRHFAFLETYYRAIDLMDDEQSGAYTKALCKYMFEGIETTGLIPPADAYFALAKLRLSLSKKRSNAAKTSRKTEKKSSRNDLSAVGESDIKETGKAMEEERIQMTFDGFMKLHPAIKDDIYPNGRGILRSVNWARLNELIEADKSLEQSHSLYWLLQSEKCRAAIKNG
;
A
#
# COMPACT_ATOMS: atom_id res chain seq x y z
N MET A 1 -24.46 -10.39 8.40
CA MET A 1 -24.36 -8.94 8.67
C MET A 1 -23.24 -8.41 7.80
N GLY A 2 -23.52 -7.53 6.84
CA GLY A 2 -22.51 -7.05 5.90
C GLY A 2 -21.46 -6.19 6.61
N ASN A 3 -20.18 -6.39 6.32
CA ASN A 3 -19.11 -5.55 6.85
C ASN A 3 -19.37 -4.08 6.52
N GLN A 4 -19.39 -3.23 7.53
CA GLN A 4 -19.52 -1.78 7.38
C GLN A 4 -18.30 -1.28 6.59
N ILE A 5 -18.55 -0.64 5.44
CA ILE A 5 -17.47 -0.04 4.65
C ILE A 5 -16.93 1.15 5.43
N THR A 6 -15.64 1.17 5.76
CA THR A 6 -14.99 2.27 6.51
C THR A 6 -14.11 3.15 5.62
N LYS A 7 -13.83 2.68 4.41
CA LYS A 7 -13.12 3.41 3.36
C LYS A 7 -13.50 2.86 1.99
N PHE A 8 -13.29 3.65 0.95
CA PHE A 8 -13.30 3.17 -0.42
C PHE A 8 -12.24 3.88 -1.26
N MET A 9 -11.96 3.34 -2.44
CA MET A 9 -11.02 3.95 -3.37
C MET A 9 -11.71 5.06 -4.18
N PHE A 10 -11.26 6.30 -3.99
CA PHE A 10 -11.72 7.45 -4.77
C PHE A 10 -10.78 7.67 -5.94
N TYR A 11 -11.32 7.51 -7.15
CA TYR A 11 -10.56 7.58 -8.39
C TYR A 11 -10.54 9.00 -8.95
N GLU A 12 -9.46 9.32 -9.67
CA GLU A 12 -9.33 10.59 -10.39
C GLU A 12 -10.47 10.81 -11.40
N LEU A 13 -11.06 9.74 -11.95
CA LEU A 13 -12.24 9.84 -12.82
C LEU A 13 -13.36 10.66 -12.16
N TYR A 14 -13.64 10.39 -10.89
CA TYR A 14 -14.67 11.12 -10.14
C TYR A 14 -14.31 12.59 -9.99
N TRP A 15 -13.03 12.89 -9.75
CA TRP A 15 -12.51 14.25 -9.69
C TRP A 15 -12.66 14.97 -11.04
N SER A 16 -12.28 14.31 -12.13
CA SER A 16 -12.28 14.90 -13.47
C SER A 16 -13.66 15.37 -13.93
N LEU A 17 -14.71 14.72 -13.40
CA LEU A 17 -16.10 15.02 -13.71
C LEU A 17 -16.68 16.17 -12.86
N ILE A 18 -16.18 16.37 -11.64
CA ILE A 18 -16.73 17.37 -10.71
C ILE A 18 -15.85 18.64 -10.60
N LYS A 19 -14.60 18.61 -11.09
CA LYS A 19 -13.65 19.72 -10.92
C LYS A 19 -14.12 21.03 -11.55
N ASN A 20 -14.83 20.96 -12.67
CA ASN A 20 -15.32 22.10 -13.45
C ASN A 20 -16.79 22.44 -13.13
N GLU A 21 -17.44 21.67 -12.28
CA GLU A 21 -18.81 21.95 -11.84
C GLU A 21 -18.85 23.03 -10.76
N SER A 22 -20.03 23.57 -10.44
CA SER A 22 -20.17 24.46 -9.28
C SER A 22 -19.92 23.71 -7.98
N ASP A 23 -19.54 24.44 -6.92
CA ASP A 23 -19.32 23.85 -5.59
C ASP A 23 -20.61 23.16 -5.10
N GLN A 24 -21.76 23.78 -5.31
CA GLN A 24 -23.05 23.20 -4.94
C GLN A 24 -23.33 21.85 -5.65
N THR A 25 -23.05 21.75 -6.96
CA THR A 25 -23.23 20.50 -7.72
C THR A 25 -22.21 19.45 -7.27
N ALA A 26 -20.95 19.84 -7.08
CA ALA A 26 -19.91 18.94 -6.57
C ALA A 26 -20.26 18.39 -5.18
N GLY A 27 -20.84 19.22 -4.32
CA GLY A 27 -21.32 18.84 -2.99
C GLY A 27 -22.46 17.84 -3.00
N ARG A 28 -23.50 18.09 -3.81
CA ARG A 28 -24.59 17.11 -4.00
C ARG A 28 -24.05 15.79 -4.51
N PHE A 29 -23.10 15.84 -5.44
CA PHE A 29 -22.52 14.66 -6.06
C PHE A 29 -21.70 13.83 -5.05
N ILE A 30 -20.79 14.47 -4.29
CA ILE A 30 -19.98 13.75 -3.30
C ILE A 30 -20.83 13.20 -2.15
N LYS A 31 -21.86 13.92 -1.69
CA LYS A 31 -22.80 13.43 -0.67
C LYS A 31 -23.48 12.15 -1.13
N ARG A 32 -23.99 12.13 -2.36
CA ARG A 32 -24.63 10.94 -2.94
C ARG A 32 -23.67 9.77 -3.09
N ILE A 33 -22.45 10.00 -3.57
CA ILE A 33 -21.41 8.96 -3.61
C ILE A 33 -21.18 8.39 -2.21
N CYS A 34 -20.97 9.26 -1.22
CA CYS A 34 -20.67 8.83 0.14
C CYS A 34 -21.85 8.09 0.78
N GLN A 35 -23.08 8.56 0.60
CA GLN A 35 -24.28 7.86 1.05
C GLN A 35 -24.39 6.47 0.40
N TYR A 36 -24.18 6.39 -0.92
CA TYR A 36 -24.20 5.09 -1.59
C TYR A 36 -23.13 4.14 -1.04
N MET A 37 -21.90 4.63 -0.82
CA MET A 37 -20.78 3.81 -0.36
C MET A 37 -20.89 3.42 1.12
N PHE A 38 -21.24 4.34 2.02
CA PHE A 38 -21.14 4.15 3.47
C PHE A 38 -22.45 3.74 4.15
N THR A 39 -23.60 4.29 3.75
CA THR A 39 -24.88 3.99 4.43
C THR A 39 -25.66 2.85 3.79
N GLY A 40 -25.17 2.28 2.69
CA GLY A 40 -25.82 1.14 2.03
C GLY A 40 -27.11 1.51 1.30
N ASN A 41 -27.43 2.80 1.21
CA ASN A 41 -28.59 3.32 0.51
C ASN A 41 -28.61 2.92 -0.97
N LYS A 42 -29.82 2.89 -1.56
CA LYS A 42 -30.03 2.66 -3.00
C LYS A 42 -29.40 3.80 -3.81
N LEU A 43 -29.12 3.51 -5.08
CA LEU A 43 -28.62 4.50 -6.03
C LEU A 43 -29.60 5.69 -6.09
N PRO A 44 -29.07 6.93 -6.10
CA PRO A 44 -29.90 8.13 -6.10
C PRO A 44 -30.67 8.26 -7.42
N THR A 45 -31.96 8.59 -7.35
CA THR A 45 -32.73 8.98 -8.54
C THR A 45 -32.47 10.45 -8.84
N LEU A 46 -31.74 10.74 -9.91
CA LEU A 46 -31.35 12.08 -10.30
C LEU A 46 -32.38 12.68 -11.24
N LYS A 47 -32.96 13.84 -10.85
CA LYS A 47 -33.93 14.59 -11.68
C LYS A 47 -33.24 15.49 -12.71
N ASP A 48 -32.04 15.95 -12.41
CA ASP A 48 -31.25 16.78 -13.31
C ASP A 48 -30.57 15.90 -14.37
N LYS A 49 -30.80 16.21 -15.66
CA LYS A 49 -30.22 15.49 -16.80
C LYS A 49 -28.69 15.53 -16.81
N LYS A 50 -28.09 16.64 -16.39
CA LYS A 50 -26.64 16.82 -16.33
C LYS A 50 -26.04 15.95 -15.23
N GLU A 51 -26.63 16.00 -14.02
CA GLU A 51 -26.19 15.15 -12.91
C GLU A 51 -26.39 13.66 -13.24
N ALA A 52 -27.51 13.31 -13.88
CA ALA A 52 -27.79 11.93 -14.31
C ALA A 52 -26.75 11.42 -15.32
N PHE A 53 -26.36 12.25 -16.29
CA PHE A 53 -25.29 11.91 -17.24
C PHE A 53 -23.94 11.70 -16.53
N ILE A 54 -23.56 12.59 -15.61
CA ILE A 54 -22.30 12.43 -14.86
C ILE A 54 -22.35 11.15 -14.02
N TRP A 55 -23.49 10.87 -13.39
CA TRP A 55 -23.68 9.68 -12.57
C TRP A 55 -23.60 8.38 -13.37
N SER A 56 -24.24 8.30 -14.53
CA SER A 56 -24.23 7.10 -15.37
C SER A 56 -22.82 6.72 -15.84
N ASN A 57 -21.91 7.69 -15.95
CA ASN A 57 -20.51 7.44 -16.31
C ASN A 57 -19.67 6.82 -15.17
N ILE A 58 -20.13 6.94 -13.92
CA ILE A 58 -19.37 6.46 -12.74
C ILE A 58 -20.06 5.32 -11.99
N GLU A 59 -21.34 5.11 -12.24
CA GLU A 59 -22.20 4.16 -11.54
C GLU A 59 -21.61 2.74 -11.52
N ASP A 60 -21.21 2.22 -12.68
CA ASP A 60 -20.57 0.90 -12.80
C ASP A 60 -19.30 0.78 -11.96
N PHE A 61 -18.51 1.85 -11.90
CA PHE A 61 -17.28 1.88 -11.09
C PHE A 61 -17.60 1.91 -9.60
N LEU A 62 -18.63 2.66 -9.19
CA LEU A 62 -19.08 2.71 -7.79
C LEU A 62 -19.62 1.36 -7.32
N ILE A 63 -20.41 0.67 -8.16
CA ILE A 63 -20.94 -0.67 -7.87
C ILE A 63 -19.78 -1.65 -7.66
N ARG A 64 -18.85 -1.73 -8.62
CA ARG A 64 -17.67 -2.61 -8.52
C ARG A 64 -16.79 -2.29 -7.32
N SER A 65 -16.62 -1.00 -7.01
CA SER A 65 -15.82 -0.54 -5.86
C SER A 65 -16.48 -0.96 -4.55
N LYS A 66 -17.79 -0.75 -4.41
CA LYS A 66 -18.57 -1.14 -3.23
C LYS A 66 -18.55 -2.65 -2.99
N GLU A 67 -18.69 -3.45 -4.05
CA GLU A 67 -18.61 -4.91 -3.97
C GLU A 67 -17.21 -5.38 -3.57
N ALA A 68 -16.16 -4.79 -4.13
CA ALA A 68 -14.79 -5.12 -3.75
C ALA A 68 -14.56 -4.84 -2.26
N GLU A 69 -14.90 -3.64 -1.78
CA GLU A 69 -14.73 -3.26 -0.37
C GLU A 69 -15.56 -4.12 0.58
N LYS A 70 -16.80 -4.48 0.21
CA LYS A 70 -17.62 -5.45 0.98
C LYS A 70 -16.94 -6.82 1.11
N ASN A 71 -16.28 -7.26 0.06
CA ASN A 71 -15.54 -8.53 0.02
C ASN A 71 -14.14 -8.42 0.64
N GLY A 72 -13.77 -7.28 1.22
CA GLY A 72 -12.42 -7.03 1.75
C GLY A 72 -11.33 -7.03 0.69
N LYS A 73 -11.71 -6.90 -0.59
CA LYS A 73 -10.81 -6.88 -1.75
C LYS A 73 -10.66 -5.45 -2.25
N SER A 74 -9.54 -5.16 -2.89
CA SER A 74 -9.37 -3.93 -3.67
C SER A 74 -9.41 -4.24 -5.16
N LEU A 75 -9.90 -3.29 -5.97
CA LEU A 75 -9.88 -3.38 -7.42
C LEU A 75 -8.45 -3.19 -7.94
N LYS A 76 -7.61 -4.23 -7.83
CA LYS A 76 -6.17 -4.18 -8.17
C LYS A 76 -5.91 -3.65 -9.57
N THR A 77 -6.66 -4.12 -10.57
CA THR A 77 -6.51 -3.69 -11.97
C THR A 77 -6.83 -2.21 -12.14
N LEU A 78 -7.94 -1.75 -11.56
CA LEU A 78 -8.38 -0.36 -11.65
C LEU A 78 -7.42 0.58 -10.90
N ASN A 79 -6.91 0.12 -9.76
CA ASN A 79 -5.92 0.82 -8.96
C ASN A 79 -4.58 0.97 -9.70
N GLN A 80 -4.20 0.03 -10.56
CA GLN A 80 -2.99 0.13 -11.37
C GLN A 80 -3.14 1.12 -12.53
N GLN A 81 -4.35 1.25 -13.07
CA GLN A 81 -4.62 2.08 -14.25
C GLN A 81 -4.91 3.54 -13.91
N MET A 82 -5.51 3.82 -12.75
CA MET A 82 -5.97 5.17 -12.39
C MET A 82 -5.36 5.65 -11.09
N ARG A 83 -5.02 6.94 -11.04
CA ARG A 83 -4.68 7.61 -9.78
C ARG A 83 -5.90 7.55 -8.85
N HIS A 84 -5.63 7.25 -7.59
CA HIS A 84 -6.67 7.07 -6.60
C HIS A 84 -6.13 7.36 -5.20
N PHE A 85 -7.03 7.56 -4.25
CA PHE A 85 -6.70 7.59 -2.84
C PHE A 85 -7.78 6.93 -1.99
N ALA A 86 -7.42 6.54 -0.76
CA ALA A 86 -8.37 6.00 0.19
C ALA A 86 -9.23 7.12 0.77
N PHE A 87 -10.52 7.11 0.43
CA PHE A 87 -11.52 8.01 0.96
C PHE A 87 -12.13 7.39 2.21
N LEU A 88 -11.95 8.06 3.34
CA LEU A 88 -12.32 7.54 4.66
C LEU A 88 -13.73 7.97 5.04
N GLU A 89 -14.41 7.14 5.84
CA GLU A 89 -15.70 7.49 6.44
C GLU A 89 -15.64 8.81 7.22
N THR A 90 -14.50 9.14 7.83
CA THR A 90 -14.34 10.42 8.55
C THR A 90 -14.47 11.64 7.65
N TYR A 91 -14.12 11.52 6.37
CA TYR A 91 -14.35 12.60 5.41
C TYR A 91 -15.84 12.73 5.08
N TYR A 92 -16.54 11.59 4.98
CA TYR A 92 -17.99 11.61 4.83
C TYR A 92 -18.68 12.26 6.03
N ARG A 93 -18.28 11.95 7.26
CA ARG A 93 -18.84 12.60 8.46
C ARG A 93 -18.69 14.12 8.44
N ALA A 94 -17.58 14.65 7.92
CA ALA A 94 -17.42 16.09 7.74
C ALA A 94 -18.38 16.64 6.67
N ILE A 95 -18.49 15.95 5.52
CA ILE A 95 -19.39 16.30 4.43
C ILE A 95 -20.87 16.28 4.86
N ASP A 96 -21.26 15.33 5.70
CA ASP A 96 -22.63 15.18 6.20
C ASP A 96 -23.03 16.34 7.13
N LEU A 97 -22.05 16.98 7.79
CA LEU A 97 -22.25 18.15 8.66
C LEU A 97 -22.28 19.49 7.92
N MET A 98 -21.90 19.52 6.64
CA MET A 98 -21.80 20.74 5.84
C MET A 98 -22.96 20.87 4.86
N ASP A 99 -23.26 22.09 4.42
CA ASP A 99 -24.16 22.30 3.28
C ASP A 99 -23.53 21.81 1.96
N ASP A 100 -24.28 21.83 0.86
CA ASP A 100 -23.79 21.33 -0.43
C ASP A 100 -22.64 22.19 -0.97
N GLU A 101 -22.70 23.51 -0.81
CA GLU A 101 -21.66 24.41 -1.35
C GLU A 101 -20.34 24.22 -0.60
N GLN A 102 -20.39 24.21 0.73
CA GLN A 102 -19.26 23.92 1.62
C GLN A 102 -18.69 22.51 1.38
N SER A 103 -19.55 21.52 1.20
CA SER A 103 -19.14 20.14 0.91
C SER A 103 -18.40 20.04 -0.42
N GLY A 104 -18.87 20.78 -1.43
CA GLY A 104 -18.21 20.87 -2.73
C GLY A 104 -16.85 21.53 -2.64
N ALA A 105 -16.76 22.69 -1.98
CA ALA A 105 -15.51 23.42 -1.77
C ALA A 105 -14.48 22.54 -1.01
N TYR A 106 -14.91 21.90 0.08
CA TYR A 106 -14.10 20.95 0.85
C TYR A 106 -13.59 19.80 -0.01
N THR A 107 -14.47 19.19 -0.81
CA THR A 107 -14.10 18.04 -1.66
C THR A 107 -13.15 18.45 -2.77
N LYS A 108 -13.35 19.62 -3.37
CA LYS A 108 -12.44 20.18 -4.38
C LYS A 108 -11.06 20.45 -3.77
N ALA A 109 -11.01 21.05 -2.58
CA ALA A 109 -9.74 21.27 -1.88
C ALA A 109 -9.03 19.94 -1.56
N LEU A 110 -9.77 18.93 -1.12
CA LEU A 110 -9.26 17.58 -0.85
C LEU A 110 -8.70 16.92 -2.11
N CYS A 111 -9.45 16.96 -3.22
CA CYS A 111 -9.05 16.37 -4.49
C CYS A 111 -7.85 17.10 -5.11
N LYS A 112 -7.82 18.44 -5.09
CA LYS A 112 -6.65 19.24 -5.51
C LYS A 112 -5.42 18.89 -4.70
N TYR A 113 -5.54 18.80 -3.38
CA TYR A 113 -4.42 18.42 -2.52
C TYR A 113 -3.91 16.99 -2.80
N MET A 114 -4.82 16.06 -3.12
CA MET A 114 -4.47 14.66 -3.32
C MET A 114 -3.94 14.33 -4.72
N PHE A 115 -4.53 14.91 -5.77
CA PHE A 115 -4.17 14.61 -7.16
C PHE A 115 -3.18 15.62 -7.76
N GLU A 116 -3.28 16.89 -7.37
CA GLU A 116 -2.49 17.99 -7.94
C GLU A 116 -1.41 18.50 -6.96
N GLY A 117 -1.53 18.16 -5.68
CA GLY A 117 -0.61 18.63 -4.63
C GLY A 117 -0.79 20.11 -4.28
N ILE A 118 -1.88 20.73 -4.74
CA ILE A 118 -2.16 22.15 -4.54
C ILE A 118 -2.99 22.33 -3.27
N GLU A 119 -2.54 23.23 -2.40
CA GLU A 119 -3.29 23.64 -1.22
C GLU A 119 -4.26 24.76 -1.60
N THR A 120 -5.55 24.51 -1.44
CA THR A 120 -6.55 25.55 -1.67
C THR A 120 -6.67 26.39 -0.41
N THR A 121 -6.31 27.67 -0.51
CA THR A 121 -6.50 28.66 0.54
C THR A 121 -7.81 29.42 0.29
N GLY A 122 -8.57 29.72 1.34
CA GLY A 122 -9.83 30.48 1.23
C GLY A 122 -11.14 29.67 1.35
N LEU A 123 -11.14 28.52 2.03
CA LEU A 123 -12.40 27.87 2.42
C LEU A 123 -13.10 28.65 3.53
N ILE A 124 -14.43 28.69 3.48
CA ILE A 124 -15.28 29.32 4.51
C ILE A 124 -15.47 28.31 5.67
N PRO A 125 -15.42 28.74 6.94
CA PRO A 125 -15.76 27.88 8.07
C PRO A 125 -17.17 27.28 7.95
N PRO A 126 -17.38 25.98 8.26
CA PRO A 126 -16.45 25.06 8.94
C PRO A 126 -15.57 24.20 8.00
N ALA A 127 -15.66 24.42 6.68
CA ALA A 127 -14.95 23.59 5.70
C ALA A 127 -13.42 23.70 5.81
N ASP A 128 -12.91 24.84 6.27
CA ASP A 128 -11.49 25.07 6.54
C ASP A 128 -10.93 24.18 7.66
N ALA A 129 -11.63 24.10 8.80
CA ALA A 129 -11.26 23.33 9.97
C ALA A 129 -11.28 21.83 9.65
N TYR A 130 -12.33 21.38 8.94
CA TYR A 130 -12.41 20.00 8.49
C TYR A 130 -11.33 19.67 7.47
N PHE A 131 -11.00 20.59 6.55
CA PHE A 131 -9.91 20.40 5.60
C PHE A 131 -8.55 20.32 6.31
N ALA A 132 -8.29 21.16 7.30
CA ALA A 132 -7.07 21.11 8.11
C ALA A 132 -6.91 19.76 8.83
N LEU A 133 -8.00 19.23 9.41
CA LEU A 133 -8.00 17.91 10.04
C LEU A 133 -7.77 16.77 9.03
N ALA A 134 -8.41 16.84 7.86
CA ALA A 134 -8.21 15.87 6.79
C ALA A 134 -6.76 15.89 6.27
N LYS A 135 -6.20 17.09 6.06
CA LYS A 135 -4.81 17.31 5.68
C LYS A 135 -3.84 16.74 6.70
N LEU A 136 -4.08 16.95 8.01
CA LEU A 136 -3.26 16.37 9.07
C LEU A 136 -3.25 14.85 8.98
N ARG A 137 -4.42 14.21 8.84
CA ARG A 137 -4.52 12.74 8.70
C ARG A 137 -3.84 12.23 7.42
N LEU A 138 -4.01 12.92 6.31
CA LEU A 138 -3.40 12.56 5.03
C LEU A 138 -1.88 12.73 5.05
N SER A 139 -1.36 13.81 5.65
CA SER A 139 0.07 14.04 5.80
C SER A 139 0.72 13.02 6.75
N LEU A 140 0.05 12.64 7.83
CA LEU A 140 0.48 11.55 8.71
C LEU A 140 0.47 10.21 7.99
N SER A 141 -0.52 9.94 7.13
CA SER A 141 -0.56 8.74 6.29
C SER A 141 0.57 8.73 5.25
N LYS A 142 0.83 9.85 4.57
CA LYS A 142 1.97 10.03 3.66
C LYS A 142 3.29 9.82 4.40
N LYS A 143 3.48 10.41 5.60
CA LYS A 143 4.66 10.21 6.47
C LYS A 143 4.81 8.77 6.92
N ARG A 144 3.75 8.04 7.27
CA ARG A 144 3.80 6.60 7.59
C ARG A 144 4.14 5.76 6.38
N SER A 145 3.60 6.08 5.20
CA SER A 145 3.94 5.37 3.95
C SER A 145 5.37 5.64 3.50
N ASN A 146 5.85 6.87 3.71
CA ASN A 146 7.21 7.27 3.38
C ASN A 146 8.18 6.75 4.43
N ALA A 147 7.83 6.70 5.71
CA ALA A 147 8.60 6.01 6.74
C ALA A 147 8.66 4.52 6.45
N ALA A 148 7.57 3.87 6.04
CA ALA A 148 7.60 2.47 5.60
C ALA A 148 8.47 2.25 4.35
N LYS A 149 8.43 3.17 3.37
CA LYS A 149 9.31 3.14 2.18
C LYS A 149 10.76 3.49 2.51
N THR A 150 10.98 4.37 3.49
CA THR A 150 12.29 4.75 4.00
C THR A 150 12.84 3.59 4.79
N SER A 151 12.16 2.97 5.75
CA SER A 151 12.55 1.69 6.35
C SER A 151 12.88 0.62 5.30
N ARG A 152 12.07 0.49 4.25
CA ARG A 152 12.34 -0.41 3.10
C ARG A 152 13.51 0.03 2.20
N LYS A 153 13.92 1.30 2.24
CA LYS A 153 15.11 1.86 1.56
C LYS A 153 16.33 1.94 2.47
N THR A 154 16.15 2.03 3.78
CA THR A 154 17.19 2.08 4.81
C THR A 154 17.64 0.65 5.11
N GLU A 155 16.76 -0.35 5.08
CA GLU A 155 17.16 -1.77 4.95
C GLU A 155 17.93 -2.01 3.65
N LYS A 156 17.63 -1.26 2.58
CA LYS A 156 18.31 -1.36 1.28
C LYS A 156 19.55 -0.46 1.14
N LYS A 157 19.85 0.39 2.13
CA LYS A 157 21.00 1.34 2.14
C LYS A 157 21.92 1.18 3.36
N SER A 158 21.48 0.58 4.47
CA SER A 158 22.37 0.21 5.58
C SER A 158 23.31 -0.94 5.23
N SER A 159 23.16 -1.53 4.03
CA SER A 159 24.11 -2.47 3.43
C SER A 159 25.23 -1.80 2.62
N ARG A 160 25.53 -0.51 2.83
CA ARG A 160 26.70 0.18 2.25
C ARG A 160 27.23 1.22 3.23
N ASN A 161 28.22 0.80 4.04
CA ASN A 161 29.34 1.53 4.69
C ASN A 161 29.04 2.90 5.36
N ASP A 162 29.53 3.29 6.54
CA ASP A 162 30.67 2.87 7.37
C ASP A 162 30.46 3.38 8.81
N LEU A 163 31.30 2.91 9.73
CA LEU A 163 31.35 3.20 11.17
C LEU A 163 31.40 4.71 11.52
N SER A 164 30.64 5.13 12.56
CA SER A 164 31.17 5.83 13.76
C SER A 164 30.06 6.45 14.65
N ALA A 165 30.37 6.47 15.95
CA ALA A 165 29.83 7.32 17.03
C ALA A 165 28.54 6.89 17.78
N VAL A 166 28.83 6.23 18.91
CA VAL A 166 28.18 6.21 20.23
C VAL A 166 27.14 7.30 20.53
N GLY A 167 26.06 6.90 21.22
CA GLY A 167 25.19 7.77 22.01
C GLY A 167 24.02 6.99 22.63
N GLU A 168 24.14 6.66 23.92
CA GLU A 168 23.15 5.98 24.77
C GLU A 168 21.78 6.66 24.80
N SER A 169 20.71 5.87 24.91
CA SER A 169 19.74 6.01 26.01
C SER A 169 18.66 4.92 25.96
N ASP A 170 18.37 4.40 27.15
CA ASP A 170 17.41 3.37 27.52
C ASP A 170 15.97 3.59 27.00
N ILE A 171 15.23 2.48 26.87
CA ILE A 171 14.05 2.15 27.71
C ILE A 171 13.35 0.86 27.21
N LYS A 172 13.40 -0.16 28.09
CA LYS A 172 12.39 -1.19 28.45
C LYS A 172 11.86 -2.12 27.35
N GLU A 173 12.25 -3.40 27.33
CA GLU A 173 11.72 -4.53 28.15
C GLU A 173 10.24 -4.80 27.85
N THR A 174 9.88 -5.77 27.01
CA THR A 174 9.45 -7.15 27.34
C THR A 174 8.88 -7.72 26.02
N GLY A 175 8.89 -9.00 25.65
CA GLY A 175 9.17 -10.24 26.36
C GLY A 175 9.05 -11.43 25.38
N LYS A 176 9.74 -12.52 25.71
CA LYS A 176 9.49 -13.93 25.32
C LYS A 176 9.25 -14.26 23.84
N ALA A 177 10.31 -14.71 23.17
CA ALA A 177 10.33 -16.02 22.49
C ALA A 177 11.79 -16.38 22.15
N MET A 178 12.43 -17.09 23.07
CA MET A 178 13.64 -17.86 22.79
C MET A 178 13.17 -19.14 22.09
N GLU A 179 13.51 -19.33 20.82
CA GLU A 179 13.84 -20.64 20.22
C GLU A 179 14.42 -20.37 18.81
N GLU A 180 15.70 -20.72 18.61
CA GLU A 180 16.39 -20.82 17.30
C GLU A 180 16.71 -19.56 16.48
N GLU A 181 17.36 -18.55 17.09
CA GLU A 181 18.25 -17.65 16.33
C GLU A 181 19.61 -18.33 16.10
N ARG A 182 19.64 -19.39 15.30
CA ARG A 182 20.86 -19.67 14.51
C ARG A 182 20.81 -18.70 13.35
N ILE A 183 21.75 -17.75 13.34
CA ILE A 183 22.05 -16.78 12.28
C ILE A 183 21.61 -17.35 10.93
N GLN A 184 20.43 -16.94 10.46
CA GLN A 184 19.94 -17.36 9.15
C GLN A 184 20.90 -16.73 8.14
N MET A 185 21.88 -17.53 7.68
CA MET A 185 22.71 -17.13 6.55
C MET A 185 21.77 -16.78 5.40
N THR A 186 21.96 -15.60 4.84
CA THR A 186 21.14 -15.13 3.72
C THR A 186 21.77 -15.59 2.42
N PHE A 187 20.98 -15.63 1.34
CA PHE A 187 21.47 -15.92 -0.01
C PHE A 187 22.71 -15.07 -0.37
N ASP A 188 22.63 -13.76 -0.11
CA ASP A 188 23.74 -12.84 -0.37
C ASP A 188 24.97 -13.11 0.52
N GLY A 189 24.76 -13.61 1.75
CA GLY A 189 25.83 -14.04 2.65
C GLY A 189 26.54 -15.29 2.14
N PHE A 190 25.78 -16.28 1.68
CA PHE A 190 26.30 -17.51 1.09
C PHE A 190 27.11 -17.25 -0.19
N MET A 191 26.59 -16.42 -1.11
CA MET A 191 27.28 -16.08 -2.36
C MET A 191 28.59 -15.30 -2.13
N LYS A 192 28.72 -14.58 -1.01
CA LYS A 192 29.98 -13.92 -0.63
C LYS A 192 31.03 -14.90 -0.11
N LEU A 193 30.61 -15.94 0.60
CA LEU A 193 31.52 -16.97 1.14
C LEU A 193 32.01 -17.92 0.05
N HIS A 194 31.22 -18.13 -1.00
CA HIS A 194 31.53 -19.04 -2.10
C HIS A 194 31.59 -18.33 -3.46
N PRO A 195 32.62 -17.51 -3.73
CA PRO A 195 32.75 -16.76 -4.97
C PRO A 195 32.93 -17.65 -6.22
N ALA A 196 33.28 -18.93 -6.03
CA ALA A 196 33.41 -19.91 -7.13
C ALA A 196 32.05 -20.36 -7.69
N ILE A 197 30.96 -20.19 -6.93
CA ILE A 197 29.60 -20.60 -7.32
C ILE A 197 28.91 -19.45 -8.05
N LYS A 198 28.39 -19.69 -9.25
CA LYS A 198 27.64 -18.69 -10.03
C LYS A 198 26.14 -18.79 -9.74
N ASP A 199 25.49 -17.63 -9.55
CA ASP A 199 24.03 -17.53 -9.54
C ASP A 199 23.48 -17.66 -10.98
N ASP A 200 23.22 -18.90 -11.38
CA ASP A 200 22.66 -19.26 -12.68
C ASP A 200 21.17 -19.60 -12.62
N ILE A 201 20.49 -19.20 -11.54
CA ILE A 201 19.07 -19.48 -11.36
C ILE A 201 18.23 -18.51 -12.17
N TYR A 202 17.45 -19.06 -13.11
CA TYR A 202 16.54 -18.29 -13.94
C TYR A 202 15.57 -17.42 -13.11
N PRO A 203 15.23 -16.20 -13.57
CA PRO A 203 14.33 -15.29 -12.84
C PRO A 203 12.99 -15.91 -12.42
N ASN A 204 12.45 -16.81 -13.24
CA ASN A 204 11.19 -17.51 -12.99
C ASN A 204 11.33 -18.62 -11.91
N GLY A 205 12.54 -19.12 -11.66
CA GLY A 205 12.86 -20.17 -10.68
C GLY A 205 13.34 -19.65 -9.32
N ARG A 206 13.51 -18.33 -9.16
CA ARG A 206 14.00 -17.71 -7.91
C ARG A 206 13.07 -17.89 -6.69
N GLY A 207 11.87 -18.44 -6.90
CA GLY A 207 10.99 -18.87 -5.82
C GLY A 207 11.64 -19.88 -4.88
N ILE A 208 12.50 -20.76 -5.41
CA ILE A 208 13.20 -21.80 -4.64
C ILE A 208 14.20 -21.23 -3.64
N LEU A 209 14.79 -20.05 -3.92
CA LEU A 209 15.77 -19.42 -3.03
C LEU A 209 15.20 -19.03 -1.67
N ARG A 210 13.87 -18.92 -1.57
CA ARG A 210 13.16 -18.61 -0.33
C ARG A 210 12.94 -19.84 0.56
N SER A 211 13.02 -21.05 0.00
CA SER A 211 12.88 -22.31 0.75
C SER A 211 14.21 -23.00 1.06
N VAL A 212 15.34 -22.44 0.59
CA VAL A 212 16.69 -22.93 0.87
C VAL A 212 17.18 -22.41 2.22
N ASN A 213 17.60 -23.32 3.08
CA ASN A 213 18.37 -23.01 4.28
C ASN A 213 19.86 -22.88 3.90
N TRP A 214 20.30 -21.66 3.66
CA TRP A 214 21.67 -21.34 3.21
C TRP A 214 22.75 -21.69 4.24
N ALA A 215 22.43 -21.62 5.54
CA ALA A 215 23.39 -22.01 6.58
C ALA A 215 23.67 -23.51 6.52
N ARG A 216 22.61 -24.31 6.30
CA ARG A 216 22.75 -25.76 6.12
C ARG A 216 23.46 -26.11 4.81
N LEU A 217 23.22 -25.36 3.75
CA LEU A 217 23.93 -25.53 2.48
C LEU A 217 25.42 -25.22 2.63
N ASN A 218 25.78 -24.18 3.39
CA ASN A 218 27.18 -23.84 3.68
C ASN A 218 27.89 -24.96 4.46
N GLU A 219 27.26 -25.50 5.50
CA GLU A 219 27.80 -26.64 6.27
C GLU A 219 28.06 -27.87 5.38
N LEU A 220 27.17 -28.14 4.42
CA LEU A 220 27.33 -29.27 3.48
C LEU A 220 28.49 -29.08 2.51
N ILE A 221 28.73 -27.84 2.07
CA ILE A 221 29.84 -27.49 1.18
C ILE A 221 31.17 -27.51 1.93
N GLU A 222 31.20 -27.01 3.16
CA GLU A 222 32.39 -27.11 4.03
C GLU A 222 32.76 -28.56 4.33
N ALA A 223 31.76 -29.43 4.51
CA ALA A 223 31.96 -30.85 4.73
C ALA A 223 32.40 -31.61 3.46
N ASP A 224 31.95 -31.19 2.27
CA ASP A 224 32.27 -31.83 0.99
C ASP A 224 32.68 -30.78 -0.06
N LYS A 225 33.97 -30.43 -0.05
CA LYS A 225 34.58 -29.46 -0.97
C LYS A 225 34.47 -29.84 -2.46
N SER A 226 34.08 -31.07 -2.79
CA SER A 226 33.80 -31.46 -4.18
C SER A 226 32.57 -30.73 -4.73
N LEU A 227 31.68 -30.26 -3.87
CA LEU A 227 30.48 -29.51 -4.25
C LEU A 227 30.83 -28.10 -4.76
N GLU A 228 31.86 -27.44 -4.23
CA GLU A 228 32.34 -26.12 -4.70
C GLU A 228 32.80 -26.15 -6.17
N GLN A 229 33.25 -27.33 -6.64
CA GLN A 229 33.71 -27.52 -8.02
C GLN A 229 32.58 -27.49 -9.05
N SER A 230 31.31 -27.50 -8.62
CA SER A 230 30.17 -27.48 -9.53
C SER A 230 29.95 -26.11 -10.18
N HIS A 231 30.56 -25.04 -9.66
CA HIS A 231 30.54 -23.65 -10.17
C HIS A 231 29.15 -23.06 -10.51
N SER A 232 28.06 -23.77 -10.22
CA SER A 232 26.67 -23.50 -10.60
C SER A 232 25.78 -23.73 -9.39
N LEU A 233 25.03 -22.70 -9.01
CA LEU A 233 24.09 -22.75 -7.90
C LEU A 233 22.89 -23.64 -8.23
N TYR A 234 22.43 -23.63 -9.48
CA TYR A 234 21.34 -24.48 -9.95
C TYR A 234 21.67 -25.97 -9.76
N TRP A 235 22.86 -26.41 -10.15
CA TRP A 235 23.29 -27.80 -9.98
C TRP A 235 23.45 -28.19 -8.51
N LEU A 236 23.96 -27.28 -7.69
CA LEU A 236 24.07 -27.50 -6.25
C LEU A 236 22.71 -27.73 -5.60
N LEU A 237 21.70 -26.95 -5.95
CA LEU A 237 20.34 -27.12 -5.41
C LEU A 237 19.63 -28.38 -5.95
N GLN A 238 20.03 -28.87 -7.13
CA GLN A 238 19.47 -30.10 -7.71
C GLN A 238 20.16 -31.38 -7.18
N SER A 239 21.37 -31.27 -6.62
CA SER A 239 22.14 -32.39 -6.08
C SER A 239 21.43 -33.07 -4.90
N GLU A 240 21.43 -34.41 -4.89
CA GLU A 240 20.76 -35.18 -3.84
C GLU A 240 21.32 -34.89 -2.44
N LYS A 241 22.61 -34.58 -2.36
CA LYS A 241 23.30 -34.23 -1.10
C LYS A 241 22.79 -32.92 -0.51
N CYS A 242 22.34 -31.99 -1.35
CA CYS A 242 21.89 -30.65 -0.96
C CYS A 242 20.38 -30.54 -0.77
N ARG A 243 19.60 -31.57 -1.15
CA ARG A 243 18.13 -31.60 -0.94
C ARG A 243 17.75 -31.41 0.52
N ALA A 244 18.58 -31.88 1.47
CA ALA A 244 18.36 -31.69 2.91
C ALA A 244 18.39 -30.22 3.35
N ALA A 245 19.02 -29.33 2.56
CA ALA A 245 19.01 -27.89 2.81
C ALA A 245 17.77 -27.19 2.22
N ILE A 246 16.98 -27.88 1.39
CA ILE A 246 15.74 -27.35 0.81
C ILE A 246 14.59 -27.84 1.69
N LYS A 247 13.88 -26.92 2.36
CA LYS A 247 12.66 -27.30 3.08
C LYS A 247 11.60 -27.67 2.06
N ASN A 248 11.37 -28.96 1.86
CA ASN A 248 10.22 -29.45 1.11
C ASN A 248 8.96 -29.00 1.85
N GLY A 249 8.13 -28.20 1.18
CA GLY A 249 6.73 -28.05 1.53
C GLY A 249 5.95 -29.24 1.03
#